data_AF-A0A428KSH4-F1
#
_entry.id   AF-A0A428KSH4-F1
#
_cell.length_a   1.000
_cell.length_b   1.000
_cell.length_c   1.000
_cell.angle_alpha   90.00
_cell.angle_beta   90.00
_cell.angle_gamma   90.00
#
_symmetry.space_group_name_H-M   'P 1'
#
loop_
_entity.id
_entity.type
_entity.pdbx_description
1 polymer ?
#
loop_
_entity_poly.entity_id
_entity_poly.type
_entity_poly.pdbx_seq_one_letter_code
_entity_poly.pdbx_strand_id
1 'polypeptide(L)'
;MEREYRRILTDESIQLMGTLEGYCPIQAEGTVASQPFYFHARWHEWSFSVSETTDVSAVDISAMLQADAFGFQVTGTTTGTYDAGWMEFDEAERIIKQCSRQYLELKSK
;
A
#
# COMPACT_ATOMS: atom_id res chain seq x y z
N MET A 1 -8.01 -6.88 25.60
CA MET A 1 -7.13 -6.14 24.68
C MET A 1 -8.00 -5.59 23.59
N GLU A 2 -8.29 -4.29 23.60
CA GLU A 2 -8.84 -3.60 22.43
C GLU A 2 -7.75 -3.63 21.37
N ARG A 3 -8.02 -4.25 20.22
CA ARG A 3 -7.09 -4.28 19.09
C ARG A 3 -7.36 -3.08 18.21
N GLU A 4 -6.29 -2.45 17.72
CA GLU A 4 -6.38 -1.35 16.78
C GLU A 4 -7.03 -1.86 15.48
N TYR A 5 -8.19 -1.30 15.13
CA TYR A 5 -8.96 -1.69 13.94
C TYR A 5 -8.64 -0.80 12.73
N ARG A 6 -8.21 0.43 13.02
CA ARG A 6 -8.01 1.49 12.04
C ARG A 6 -6.92 2.43 12.53
N ARG A 7 -6.02 2.79 11.61
CA ARG A 7 -4.96 3.78 11.82
C ARG A 7 -4.98 4.83 10.72
N ILE A 8 -4.78 6.08 11.09
CA ILE A 8 -4.59 7.16 10.12
C ILE A 8 -3.11 7.24 9.76
N LEU A 9 -2.81 7.18 8.47
CA LEU A 9 -1.47 7.32 7.93
C LEU A 9 -1.27 8.79 7.53
N THR A 10 -0.26 9.43 8.11
CA THR A 10 0.18 10.78 7.69
C THR A 10 1.70 10.85 7.70
N ASP A 11 2.28 11.40 6.64
CA ASP A 11 3.69 11.74 6.55
C ASP A 11 3.87 12.86 5.51
N GLU A 12 4.04 14.09 6.00
CA GLU A 12 4.16 15.29 5.15
C GLU A 12 5.41 15.25 4.27
N SER A 13 6.49 14.60 4.71
CA SER A 13 7.75 14.55 3.98
C SER A 13 7.64 13.82 2.65
N ILE A 14 6.67 12.90 2.55
CA ILE A 14 6.37 12.10 1.37
C ILE A 14 4.94 12.35 0.86
N GLN A 15 4.28 13.41 1.35
CA GLN A 15 2.90 13.77 0.99
C GLN A 15 1.93 12.58 1.08
N LEU A 16 2.11 11.75 2.11
CA LEU A 16 1.30 10.56 2.35
C LEU A 16 0.14 10.91 3.28
N MET A 17 -1.07 10.56 2.85
CA MET A 17 -2.27 10.62 3.67
C MET A 17 -3.13 9.41 3.35
N GLY A 18 -3.63 8.69 4.36
CA GLY A 18 -4.47 7.53 4.11
C GLY A 18 -5.06 6.91 5.38
N THR A 19 -5.80 5.83 5.20
CA THR A 19 -6.32 5.00 6.27
C THR A 19 -5.79 3.58 6.08
N LEU A 20 -5.28 2.99 7.16
CA LEU A 20 -4.93 1.58 7.28
C LEU A 20 -5.99 0.89 8.15
N GLU A 21 -6.51 -0.25 7.70
CA GLU A 21 -7.57 -0.97 8.39
C GLU A 21 -7.54 -2.48 8.10
N GLY A 22 -8.32 -3.22 8.91
CA GLY A 22 -8.53 -4.65 8.74
C GLY A 22 -7.71 -5.52 9.69
N TYR A 23 -8.07 -6.80 9.75
CA TYR A 23 -7.40 -7.79 10.60
C TYR A 23 -6.79 -8.93 9.77
N CYS A 24 -7.43 -9.29 8.66
CA CYS A 24 -6.98 -10.27 7.66
C CYS A 24 -8.02 -10.30 6.52
N PRO A 25 -7.76 -9.69 5.35
CA PRO A 25 -6.54 -8.97 4.98
C PRO A 25 -6.42 -7.61 5.68
N ILE A 26 -5.19 -7.12 5.79
CA ILE A 26 -4.92 -5.70 6.06
C ILE A 26 -4.98 -4.96 4.73
N GLN A 27 -5.58 -3.78 4.76
CA GLN A 27 -5.72 -2.92 3.60
C GLN A 27 -5.43 -1.47 3.99
N ALA A 28 -4.89 -0.70 3.05
CA ALA A 28 -4.84 0.73 3.18
C ALA A 28 -5.17 1.43 1.86
N GLU A 29 -5.76 2.59 1.97
CA GLU A 29 -6.06 3.46 0.84
C GLU A 29 -5.78 4.92 1.21
N GLY A 30 -5.51 5.73 0.20
CA GLY A 30 -5.24 7.14 0.39
C GLY A 30 -4.52 7.75 -0.81
N THR A 31 -3.67 8.72 -0.54
CA THR A 31 -2.88 9.43 -1.56
C THR A 31 -1.41 9.55 -1.17
N VAL A 32 -0.52 9.44 -2.16
CA VAL A 32 0.90 9.80 -2.08
C VAL A 32 1.20 10.83 -3.16
N ALA A 33 1.68 12.01 -2.79
CA ALA A 33 1.88 13.14 -3.72
C ALA A 33 0.67 13.41 -4.63
N SER A 34 -0.52 13.46 -4.02
CA SER A 34 -1.82 13.62 -4.69
C SER A 34 -2.26 12.47 -5.60
N GLN A 35 -1.50 11.37 -5.68
CA GLN A 35 -1.86 10.20 -6.48
C GLN A 35 -2.51 9.12 -5.61
N PRO A 36 -3.67 8.55 -6.01
CA PRO A 36 -4.34 7.51 -5.23
C PRO A 36 -3.46 6.28 -5.08
N PHE A 37 -3.34 5.76 -3.86
CA PHE A 37 -2.70 4.48 -3.60
C PHE A 37 -3.67 3.48 -3.00
N TYR A 38 -3.36 2.20 -3.21
CA TYR A 38 -4.00 1.07 -2.56
C TYR A 38 -2.92 0.09 -2.09
N PHE A 39 -3.10 -0.43 -0.88
CA PHE A 39 -2.28 -1.46 -0.29
C PHE A 39 -3.20 -2.59 0.15
N HIS A 40 -2.82 -3.83 -0.14
CA HIS A 40 -3.44 -4.99 0.49
C HIS A 40 -2.40 -6.02 0.85
N ALA A 41 -2.58 -6.68 1.99
CA ALA A 41 -1.81 -7.84 2.41
C ALA A 41 -2.76 -9.03 2.59
N ARG A 42 -2.55 -10.09 1.79
CA ARG A 42 -3.39 -11.28 1.79
C ARG A 42 -2.54 -12.53 1.64
N TRP A 43 -2.90 -13.60 2.37
CA TRP A 43 -2.16 -14.86 2.37
C TRP A 43 -0.73 -14.64 2.79
N HIS A 44 0.26 -14.80 1.92
CA HIS A 44 1.70 -14.62 2.17
C HIS A 44 2.29 -13.44 1.38
N GLU A 45 1.43 -12.66 0.73
CA GLU A 45 1.82 -11.60 -0.20
C GLU A 45 1.19 -10.27 0.20
N TRP A 46 1.86 -9.20 -0.20
CA TRP A 46 1.31 -7.85 -0.17
C TRP A 46 1.53 -7.18 -1.52
N SER A 47 0.66 -6.24 -1.83
CA SER A 47 0.78 -5.37 -2.98
C SER A 47 0.56 -3.93 -2.55
N PHE A 48 1.32 -3.03 -3.17
CA PHE A 48 1.15 -1.60 -3.11
C PHE A 48 1.05 -1.09 -4.54
N SER A 49 0.01 -0.33 -4.83
CA SER A 49 -0.25 0.22 -6.14
C SER A 49 -0.56 1.70 -6.04
N VAL A 50 -0.04 2.49 -6.97
CA VAL A 50 -0.38 3.91 -7.14
C VAL A 50 -0.96 4.07 -8.53
N SER A 51 -2.15 4.66 -8.61
CA SER A 51 -2.71 5.04 -9.90
C SER A 51 -2.21 6.41 -10.32
N GLU A 52 -1.72 6.48 -11.56
CA GLU A 52 -1.23 7.72 -12.18
C GLU A 52 -2.20 8.26 -13.24
N THR A 53 -3.31 7.55 -13.47
CA THR A 53 -4.32 7.89 -14.46
C THR A 53 -5.68 7.97 -13.78
N THR A 54 -6.58 8.80 -14.30
CA THR A 54 -7.96 8.86 -13.82
C THR A 54 -8.80 7.66 -14.30
N ASP A 55 -8.27 6.89 -15.25
CA ASP A 55 -9.02 5.87 -15.97
C ASP A 55 -8.97 4.50 -15.27
N VAL A 56 -8.01 4.29 -14.37
CA VAL A 56 -7.80 3.02 -13.66
C VAL A 56 -7.65 3.31 -12.17
N SER A 57 -8.36 2.58 -11.31
CA SER A 57 -8.20 2.75 -9.87
C SER A 57 -6.94 2.03 -9.37
N ALA A 58 -6.36 2.48 -8.25
CA ALA A 58 -5.21 1.81 -7.64
C ALA A 58 -5.53 0.36 -7.20
N VAL A 59 -6.81 0.10 -6.89
CA VAL A 59 -7.32 -1.25 -6.60
C VAL A 59 -7.24 -2.13 -7.84
N ASP A 60 -7.66 -1.63 -9.00
CA ASP A 60 -7.61 -2.38 -10.25
C ASP A 60 -6.17 -2.67 -10.67
N ILE A 61 -5.26 -1.70 -10.52
CA ILE A 61 -3.82 -1.89 -10.77
C ILE A 61 -3.28 -3.05 -9.94
N SER A 62 -3.72 -3.19 -8.68
CA SER A 62 -3.26 -4.28 -7.81
C SER A 62 -3.60 -5.69 -8.34
N ALA A 63 -4.60 -5.80 -9.22
CA ALA A 63 -5.06 -7.06 -9.81
C ALA A 63 -4.64 -7.26 -11.28
N MET A 64 -3.99 -6.28 -11.92
CA MET A 64 -3.70 -6.30 -13.36
C MET A 64 -2.29 -6.82 -13.68
N LEU A 65 -2.19 -7.66 -14.71
CA LEU A 65 -0.94 -8.19 -15.30
C LEU A 65 -0.07 -7.13 -16.00
N GLN A 66 -0.51 -5.86 -16.08
CA GLN A 66 0.17 -4.75 -16.76
C GLN A 66 0.13 -3.45 -15.93
N ALA A 67 0.29 -3.55 -14.61
CA ALA A 67 0.27 -2.41 -13.71
C ALA A 67 1.23 -1.26 -14.13
N ASP A 68 2.42 -1.59 -14.63
CA ASP A 68 3.44 -0.62 -15.08
C ASP A 68 2.98 0.26 -16.25
N ALA A 69 1.94 -0.13 -16.99
CA ALA A 69 1.39 0.68 -18.09
C ALA A 69 0.44 1.78 -17.61
N PHE A 70 -0.09 1.67 -16.38
CA PHE A 70 -1.14 2.54 -15.84
C PHE A 70 -0.78 3.19 -14.50
N GLY A 71 0.36 2.82 -13.92
CA GLY A 71 0.85 3.40 -12.68
C GLY A 71 2.11 2.72 -12.14
N PHE A 72 2.21 2.68 -10.82
CA PHE A 72 3.32 2.06 -10.10
C PHE A 72 2.81 0.91 -9.25
N GLN A 73 3.49 -0.23 -9.28
CA GLN A 73 3.19 -1.37 -8.42
C GLN A 73 4.45 -1.95 -7.82
N VAL A 74 4.37 -2.30 -6.53
CA VAL A 74 5.36 -3.12 -5.83
C VAL A 74 4.62 -4.25 -5.14
N THR A 75 5.13 -5.45 -5.30
CA THR A 75 4.66 -6.62 -4.56
C THR A 75 5.80 -7.20 -3.74
N GLY A 76 5.44 -7.92 -2.68
CA GLY A 76 6.41 -8.63 -1.89
C GLY A 76 5.75 -9.74 -1.08
N THR A 77 6.59 -10.56 -0.47
CA THR A 77 6.15 -11.65 0.40
C THR A 77 6.59 -11.37 1.84
N THR A 78 5.82 -11.85 2.80
CA THR A 78 6.22 -11.85 4.22
C THR A 78 6.62 -13.26 4.61
N THR A 79 7.78 -13.45 5.24
CA THR A 79 8.22 -14.76 5.75
C THR A 79 7.99 -14.87 7.27
N GLY A 80 7.14 -15.80 7.70
CA GLY A 80 6.79 -16.03 9.10
C GLY A 80 5.84 -17.22 9.30
N THR A 81 5.76 -17.76 10.53
CA THR A 81 4.97 -18.96 10.89
C THR A 81 3.44 -18.77 10.76
N TYR A 82 3.01 -17.53 10.55
CA TYR A 82 1.66 -17.13 10.21
C TYR A 82 1.80 -16.15 9.05
N ASP A 83 1.37 -16.55 7.85
CA ASP A 83 1.49 -15.80 6.60
C ASP A 83 0.96 -14.35 6.72
N ALA A 84 1.21 -13.46 5.73
CA ALA A 84 0.65 -12.09 5.55
C ALA A 84 -0.83 -11.83 5.90
N GLY A 85 -1.60 -12.83 6.31
CA GLY A 85 -2.85 -12.69 7.08
C GLY A 85 -2.68 -12.26 8.55
N TRP A 86 -1.45 -12.05 9.03
CA TRP A 86 -1.13 -11.56 10.38
C TRP A 86 -0.05 -10.44 10.37
N MET A 87 -0.12 -9.57 9.37
CA MET A 87 0.75 -8.39 9.34
C MET A 87 0.34 -7.43 10.49
N GLU A 88 1.30 -6.87 11.22
CA GLU A 88 1.01 -5.84 12.23
C GLU A 88 0.86 -4.47 11.55
N PHE A 89 0.09 -3.55 12.14
CA PHE A 89 -0.11 -2.22 11.55
C PHE A 89 1.20 -1.45 11.38
N ASP A 90 2.13 -1.61 12.31
CA ASP A 90 3.46 -0.99 12.24
C ASP A 90 4.25 -1.50 11.02
N GLU A 91 4.14 -2.80 10.71
CA GLU A 91 4.80 -3.40 9.57
C GLU A 91 4.15 -2.96 8.24
N ALA A 92 2.82 -2.94 8.19
CA ALA A 92 2.08 -2.45 7.03
C ALA A 92 2.42 -0.97 6.75
N GLU A 93 2.40 -0.12 7.78
CA GLU A 93 2.76 1.30 7.68
C GLU A 93 4.21 1.47 7.20
N ARG A 94 5.14 0.67 7.72
CA ARG A 94 6.55 0.69 7.29
C ARG A 94 6.69 0.38 5.80
N ILE A 95 6.00 -0.66 5.31
CA ILE A 95 5.99 -1.05 3.90
C ILE A 95 5.39 0.06 3.04
N ILE A 96 4.21 0.59 3.41
CA ILE A 96 3.53 1.67 2.69
C ILE A 96 4.44 2.89 2.56
N LYS A 97 5.11 3.31 3.64
CA LYS A 97 6.05 4.44 3.62
C LYS A 97 7.26 4.16 2.74
N GLN A 98 7.80 2.93 2.75
CA GLN A 98 8.91 2.54 1.88
C GLN A 98 8.51 2.57 0.39
N CYS A 99 7.38 1.98 0.02
CA CYS A 99 6.87 2.01 -1.35
C CYS A 99 6.54 3.43 -1.81
N SER A 100 5.98 4.26 -0.92
CA SER A 100 5.72 5.68 -1.20
C SER A 100 7.02 6.45 -1.50
N ARG A 101 8.11 6.20 -0.77
CA ARG A 101 9.42 6.81 -1.07
C ARG A 101 9.95 6.36 -2.42
N GLN A 102 9.89 5.06 -2.70
CA GLN A 102 10.33 4.51 -3.98
C GLN A 102 9.56 5.13 -5.15
N TYR A 103 8.25 5.32 -5.00
CA TYR A 103 7.42 6.02 -5.97
C TYR A 103 7.93 7.44 -6.26
N LEU A 104 8.18 8.24 -5.21
CA LEU A 104 8.67 9.62 -5.35
C LEU A 104 10.07 9.70 -5.98
N GLU A 105 10.96 8.78 -5.62
CA GLU A 105 12.31 8.70 -6.20
C GLU A 105 12.27 8.40 -7.69
N LEU A 106 11.33 7.55 -8.14
CA LEU A 106 11.12 7.26 -9.56
C LEU A 106 10.56 8.47 -10.32
N LYS A 107 9.68 9.26 -9.70
CA LYS A 107 9.08 10.46 -10.31
C LYS A 107 9.96 11.70 -10.30
N SER A 108 11.00 11.70 -9.48
CA SER A 108 11.98 12.81 -9.43
C SER A 108 13.09 12.69 -10.47
N LYS A 109 13.07 11.63 -11.30
CA LYS A 109 14.01 11.39 -12.40
C LYS A 109 13.39 11.72 -13.74
#